data_AF-A0A971ZS73-F1
#
_entry.id   AF-A0A971ZS73-F1
#
_cell.length_a   1.000
_cell.length_b   1.000
_cell.length_c   1.000
_cell.angle_alpha   90.00
_cell.angle_beta   90.00
_cell.angle_gamma   90.00
#
_symmetry.space_group_name_H-M   'P 1'
#
loop_
_entity.id
_entity.type
_entity.pdbx_description
1 polymer ?
#
loop_
_entity_poly.entity_id
_entity_poly.type
_entity_poly.pdbx_seq_one_letter_code
_entity_poly.pdbx_strand_id
1 'polypeptide(L)'
;MSRSQFDTGQVHQRQVAVWVRKRLVDSKGVFHSATHRLSQYGVILADGVGMGKTWEALAASALLLVEGSKQKTSGAKRQNKRRQAARVLVLCPPGLVSKWTREIRDPEGFRRRLDDWTNRHPQRRAFVHKTLTQPFEIRSRADLPRLTKKGSRLTFPPGIYICNWNVLRRDVGAGYTRLAALRRQKWNIVIVDESHHREAKAAIKTLERYSTVEQMILLRVRSRNMATPAEMLA
;
A
#
# COMPACT_ATOMS: atom_id res chain seq x y z
N MET A 1 12.51 -1.45 -25.27
CA MET A 1 11.23 -1.87 -24.64
C MET A 1 10.70 -0.75 -23.73
N SER A 2 9.58 -0.13 -24.12
CA SER A 2 8.91 0.95 -23.38
C SER A 2 8.51 0.47 -21.97
N ARG A 3 9.13 1.06 -20.96
CA ARG A 3 9.04 0.69 -19.54
C ARG A 3 7.73 1.24 -18.95
N SER A 4 6.99 0.43 -18.17
CA SER A 4 5.71 0.83 -17.56
C SER A 4 5.81 2.12 -16.73
N GLN A 5 5.39 3.23 -17.31
CA GLN A 5 5.17 4.49 -16.61
C GLN A 5 3.70 4.55 -16.17
N PHE A 6 3.46 4.99 -14.94
CA PHE A 6 2.15 5.40 -14.47
C PHE A 6 2.18 6.93 -14.42
N ASP A 7 1.34 7.57 -15.23
CA ASP A 7 1.27 9.02 -15.32
C ASP A 7 0.02 9.50 -14.58
N THR A 8 0.23 10.41 -13.65
CA THR A 8 -0.81 11.03 -12.85
C THR A 8 -1.02 12.50 -13.25
N GLY A 9 -0.59 12.92 -14.44
CA GLY A 9 -0.85 14.26 -14.98
C GLY A 9 -0.27 15.43 -14.19
N GLN A 10 0.54 15.16 -13.16
CA GLN A 10 1.21 16.13 -12.30
C GLN A 10 2.70 15.74 -12.25
N VAL A 11 3.57 16.72 -12.49
CA VAL A 11 5.02 16.47 -12.66
C VAL A 11 5.64 15.88 -11.38
N HIS A 12 5.28 16.37 -10.19
CA HIS A 12 5.83 15.87 -8.93
C HIS A 12 5.38 14.44 -8.62
N GLN A 13 4.12 14.10 -8.89
CA GLN A 13 3.60 12.75 -8.67
C GLN A 13 4.26 11.73 -9.62
N ARG A 14 4.53 12.14 -10.87
CA ARG A 14 5.34 11.38 -11.82
C ARG A 14 6.77 11.20 -11.31
N GLN A 15 7.38 12.23 -10.74
CA GLN A 15 8.71 12.14 -10.13
C GLN A 15 8.74 11.22 -8.91
N VAL A 16 7.70 11.20 -8.07
CA VAL A 16 7.56 10.25 -6.96
C VAL A 16 7.40 8.82 -7.47
N ALA A 17 6.59 8.59 -8.51
CA ALA A 17 6.49 7.27 -9.14
C ALA A 17 7.84 6.81 -9.73
N VAL A 18 8.61 7.74 -10.32
CA VAL A 18 9.97 7.48 -10.82
C VAL A 18 10.96 7.23 -9.67
N TRP A 19 10.84 7.93 -8.55
CA TRP A 19 11.67 7.76 -7.34
C TRP A 19 11.38 6.43 -6.66
N VAL A 20 10.10 6.11 -6.40
CA VAL A 20 9.63 4.84 -5.83
C VAL A 20 10.15 3.70 -6.68
N ARG A 21 10.05 3.85 -8.01
CA ARG A 21 10.68 2.94 -8.94
C ARG A 21 12.18 2.86 -8.66
N LYS A 22 12.97 3.92 -8.89
CA LYS A 22 14.44 3.89 -8.74
C LYS A 22 14.95 3.34 -7.40
N ARG A 23 14.23 3.55 -6.29
CA ARG A 23 14.71 3.29 -4.93
C ARG A 23 14.15 2.04 -4.27
N LEU A 24 12.95 1.59 -4.68
CA LEU A 24 12.37 0.31 -4.22
C LEU A 24 12.54 -0.81 -5.24
N VAL A 25 12.76 -0.45 -6.50
CA VAL A 25 12.93 -1.37 -7.64
C VAL A 25 14.17 -0.90 -8.41
N ASP A 26 15.31 -1.56 -8.25
CA ASP A 26 16.56 -1.09 -8.86
C ASP A 26 16.45 -0.90 -10.40
N SER A 27 17.49 -0.34 -11.01
CA SER A 27 17.57 -0.11 -12.47
C SER A 27 17.38 -1.38 -13.33
N LYS A 28 17.42 -2.58 -12.71
CA LYS A 28 17.23 -3.90 -13.30
C LYS A 28 15.91 -4.58 -12.90
N GLY A 29 15.08 -3.98 -12.04
CA GLY A 29 13.83 -4.59 -11.56
C GLY A 29 14.02 -5.56 -10.38
N VAL A 30 15.19 -5.56 -9.73
CA VAL A 30 15.56 -6.43 -8.62
C VAL A 30 15.23 -5.75 -7.29
N PHE A 31 14.50 -6.47 -6.46
CA PHE A 31 14.23 -6.14 -5.06
C PHE A 31 15.36 -6.73 -4.22
N HIS A 32 16.03 -5.92 -3.39
CA HIS A 32 16.96 -6.42 -2.38
C HIS A 32 16.17 -7.10 -1.25
N SER A 33 15.97 -8.41 -1.34
CA SER A 33 15.41 -9.22 -0.26
C SER A 33 16.52 -9.59 0.74
N ALA A 34 17.06 -8.62 1.46
CA ALA A 34 18.00 -8.91 2.54
C ALA A 34 17.23 -9.20 3.85
N THR A 35 17.09 -10.49 4.14
CA THR A 35 17.24 -11.16 5.45
C THR A 35 16.50 -10.68 6.72
N HIS A 36 15.74 -9.59 6.71
CA HIS A 36 14.85 -9.21 7.83
C HIS A 36 13.38 -9.21 7.39
N ARG A 37 12.48 -9.56 8.32
CA ARG A 37 11.02 -9.82 8.12
C ARG A 37 10.19 -8.66 7.52
N LEU A 38 10.81 -7.56 7.11
CA LEU A 38 10.22 -6.38 6.44
C LEU A 38 11.25 -5.78 5.48
N SER A 39 11.58 -6.48 4.39
CA SER A 39 12.80 -6.17 3.63
C SER A 39 12.76 -4.92 2.76
N GLN A 40 11.65 -4.16 2.66
CA GLN A 40 11.64 -2.86 1.99
C GLN A 40 10.61 -1.87 2.58
N TYR A 41 11.10 -0.82 3.22
CA TYR A 41 10.34 0.38 3.55
C TYR A 41 10.55 1.43 2.45
N GLY A 42 9.47 1.87 1.82
CA GLY A 42 9.48 3.07 0.97
C GLY A 42 8.86 4.24 1.70
N VAL A 43 9.62 5.31 1.93
CA VAL A 43 9.06 6.55 2.46
C VAL A 43 8.68 7.44 1.29
N ILE A 44 7.40 7.78 1.15
CA ILE A 44 6.96 8.86 0.26
C ILE A 44 6.86 10.12 1.12
N LEU A 45 7.80 11.04 0.89
CA LEU A 45 7.78 12.37 1.48
C LEU A 45 6.96 13.25 0.54
N ALA A 46 5.85 13.81 1.03
CA ALA A 46 5.16 14.86 0.32
C ALA A 46 5.25 16.16 1.12
N ASP A 47 5.65 17.21 0.43
CA ASP A 47 6.00 18.51 0.99
C ASP A 47 4.77 19.39 1.23
N GLY A 48 3.70 18.84 1.83
CA GLY A 48 2.50 19.61 2.18
C GLY A 48 1.17 18.83 2.20
N VAL A 49 0.17 19.42 2.86
CA VAL A 49 -1.24 18.99 2.78
C VAL A 49 -1.80 19.37 1.41
N GLY A 50 -2.47 18.44 0.71
CA GLY A 50 -3.05 18.70 -0.62
C GLY A 50 -2.21 18.27 -1.83
N MET A 51 -0.97 17.80 -1.64
CA MET A 51 -0.06 17.46 -2.76
C MET A 51 -0.34 16.13 -3.50
N GLY A 52 -1.42 15.43 -3.18
CA GLY A 52 -1.75 14.16 -3.85
C GLY A 52 -0.99 12.93 -3.34
N LYS A 53 -0.59 12.93 -2.05
CA LYS A 53 -0.01 11.77 -1.34
C LYS A 53 -0.76 10.46 -1.59
N THR A 54 -2.09 10.51 -1.56
CA THR A 54 -2.97 9.38 -1.84
C THR A 54 -2.67 8.78 -3.21
N TRP A 55 -2.64 9.62 -4.24
CA TRP A 55 -2.42 9.22 -5.63
C TRP A 55 -1.02 8.66 -5.84
N GLU A 56 -0.01 9.29 -5.23
CA GLU A 56 1.37 8.81 -5.26
C GLU A 56 1.50 7.43 -4.62
N ALA A 57 0.88 7.23 -3.46
CA ALA A 57 0.89 5.95 -2.75
C ALA A 57 0.14 4.86 -3.52
N LEU A 58 -0.99 5.19 -4.15
CA LEU A 58 -1.76 4.27 -4.98
C LEU A 58 -1.02 3.92 -6.28
N ALA A 59 -0.38 4.91 -6.93
CA ALA A 59 0.48 4.71 -8.10
C ALA A 59 1.68 3.81 -7.77
N ALA A 60 2.36 4.10 -6.66
CA ALA A 60 3.44 3.28 -6.12
C ALA A 60 2.98 1.85 -5.89
N SER A 61 1.80 1.67 -5.26
CA SER A 61 1.21 0.37 -5.01
C SER A 61 0.92 -0.39 -6.31
N ALA A 62 0.34 0.27 -7.31
CA ALA A 62 0.07 -0.33 -8.61
C ALA A 62 1.35 -0.84 -9.28
N LEU A 63 2.43 -0.07 -9.23
CA LEU A 63 3.73 -0.47 -9.77
C LEU A 63 4.34 -1.64 -8.99
N LEU A 64 4.35 -1.58 -7.66
CA LEU A 64 4.88 -2.64 -6.79
C LEU A 64 4.13 -3.97 -7.00
N LEU A 65 2.81 -3.93 -7.16
CA LEU A 65 2.01 -5.12 -7.46
C LEU A 65 2.40 -5.74 -8.80
N VAL A 66 2.59 -4.93 -9.85
CA VAL A 66 3.04 -5.43 -11.16
C VAL A 66 4.45 -6.00 -11.09
N GLU A 67 5.41 -5.30 -10.47
CA GLU A 67 6.81 -5.76 -10.41
C GLU A 67 6.96 -7.00 -9.52
N GLY A 68 6.29 -7.04 -8.36
CA GLY A 68 6.28 -8.22 -7.49
C GLY A 68 5.68 -9.48 -8.17
N SER A 69 4.84 -9.29 -9.19
CA SER A 69 4.35 -10.40 -10.02
C SER A 69 5.41 -10.96 -10.98
N LYS A 70 6.43 -10.16 -11.37
CA LYS A 70 7.48 -10.54 -12.34
C LYS A 70 8.66 -11.28 -11.71
N GLN A 71 9.11 -10.89 -10.52
CA GLN A 71 10.35 -11.42 -9.90
C GLN A 71 10.37 -12.93 -9.67
N LYS A 72 9.20 -13.53 -9.67
CA LYS A 72 8.98 -14.87 -9.17
C LYS A 72 9.26 -15.91 -10.29
N THR A 73 9.55 -15.46 -11.50
CA THR A 73 9.55 -16.17 -12.80
C THR A 73 10.85 -16.92 -13.11
N SER A 74 11.26 -17.85 -12.25
CA SER A 74 12.09 -18.99 -12.67
C SER A 74 11.23 -20.26 -12.60
N GLY A 75 10.89 -20.83 -13.76
CA GLY A 75 10.13 -22.08 -13.93
C GLY A 75 8.75 -21.97 -14.62
N ALA A 76 8.54 -22.82 -15.62
CA ALA A 76 7.38 -22.83 -16.52
C ALA A 76 6.01 -23.17 -15.86
N LYS A 77 5.98 -23.94 -14.77
CA LYS A 77 4.73 -24.35 -14.07
C LYS A 77 4.10 -23.27 -13.15
N ARG A 78 4.60 -22.03 -13.14
CA ARG A 78 4.27 -20.99 -12.15
C ARG A 78 3.54 -19.76 -12.69
N GLN A 79 3.29 -19.68 -14.00
CA GLN A 79 2.64 -18.53 -14.64
C GLN A 79 1.20 -18.27 -14.14
N ASN A 80 0.44 -19.31 -13.78
CA ASN A 80 -0.98 -19.18 -13.43
C ASN A 80 -1.29 -18.82 -11.97
N LYS A 81 -0.39 -19.04 -11.00
CA LYS A 81 -0.67 -18.71 -9.58
C LYS A 81 -0.56 -17.21 -9.24
N ARG A 82 -0.08 -16.36 -10.16
CA ARG A 82 0.60 -15.08 -9.83
C ARG A 82 -0.05 -13.79 -10.32
N ARG A 83 -1.23 -13.86 -10.90
CA ARG A 83 -2.09 -12.71 -11.20
C ARG A 83 -3.34 -12.68 -10.32
N GLN A 84 -3.22 -13.27 -9.12
CA GLN A 84 -4.30 -13.25 -8.14
C GLN A 84 -4.40 -11.84 -7.54
N ALA A 85 -5.63 -11.37 -7.35
CA ALA A 85 -5.88 -10.09 -6.71
C ALA A 85 -5.17 -10.04 -5.34
N ALA A 86 -4.55 -8.90 -5.04
CA ALA A 86 -3.70 -8.71 -3.88
C ALA A 86 -4.49 -8.14 -2.70
N ARG A 87 -3.84 -8.01 -1.54
CA ARG A 87 -4.40 -7.35 -0.36
C ARG A 87 -3.53 -6.17 0.03
N VAL A 88 -4.11 -4.98 -0.02
CA VAL A 88 -3.46 -3.73 0.34
C VAL A 88 -4.15 -3.18 1.58
N LEU A 89 -3.39 -2.82 2.61
CA LEU A 89 -3.90 -2.18 3.82
C LEU A 89 -3.41 -0.75 3.89
N VAL A 90 -4.32 0.21 3.99
CA VAL A 90 -4.03 1.60 4.31
C VAL A 90 -4.36 1.81 5.78
N LEU A 91 -3.37 2.25 6.55
CA LEU A 91 -3.53 2.73 7.92
C LEU A 91 -3.56 4.25 7.90
N CYS A 92 -4.61 4.85 8.45
CA CYS A 92 -4.75 6.30 8.47
C CYS A 92 -5.48 6.77 9.75
N PRO A 93 -5.38 8.07 10.07
CA PRO A 93 -6.23 8.69 11.09
C PRO A 93 -7.73 8.45 10.83
N PRO A 94 -8.59 8.44 11.88
CA PRO A 94 -10.03 8.22 11.73
C PRO A 94 -10.69 9.17 10.70
N GLY A 95 -10.32 10.45 10.72
CA GLY A 95 -10.86 11.46 9.80
C GLY A 95 -10.46 11.28 8.34
N LEU A 96 -9.42 10.48 8.04
CA LEU A 96 -8.91 10.28 6.68
C LEU A 96 -9.50 9.05 5.98
N VAL A 97 -10.22 8.17 6.69
CA VAL A 97 -10.83 6.96 6.09
C VAL A 97 -11.80 7.34 4.95
N SER A 98 -12.70 8.31 5.21
CA SER A 98 -13.64 8.80 4.18
C SER A 98 -12.91 9.41 2.99
N LYS A 99 -11.82 10.16 3.26
CA LYS A 99 -11.07 10.89 2.23
C LYS A 99 -10.37 9.92 1.27
N TRP A 100 -9.61 8.97 1.80
CA TRP A 100 -8.99 7.90 1.01
C TRP A 100 -10.00 7.15 0.16
N THR A 101 -11.14 6.79 0.76
CA THR A 101 -12.19 6.05 0.05
C THR A 101 -12.81 6.87 -1.06
N ARG A 102 -13.08 8.17 -0.83
CA ARG A 102 -13.58 9.08 -1.85
C ARG A 102 -12.62 9.19 -3.03
N GLU A 103 -11.33 9.40 -2.75
CA GLU A 103 -10.31 9.53 -3.81
C GLU A 103 -10.12 8.23 -4.63
N ILE A 104 -10.29 7.05 -4.01
CA ILE A 104 -10.25 5.76 -4.72
C ILE A 104 -11.50 5.53 -5.58
N ARG A 105 -12.68 5.91 -5.05
CA ARG A 105 -13.96 5.69 -5.74
C ARG A 105 -14.25 6.72 -6.84
N ASP A 106 -13.58 7.87 -6.80
CA ASP A 106 -13.75 8.95 -7.78
C ASP A 106 -13.50 8.42 -9.21
N PRO A 107 -14.57 8.35 -10.05
CA PRO A 107 -14.47 7.80 -11.39
C PRO A 107 -13.59 8.67 -12.28
N GLU A 108 -13.59 9.99 -12.11
CA GLU A 108 -12.77 10.92 -12.91
C GLU A 108 -11.35 11.09 -12.34
N GLY A 109 -11.16 10.65 -11.10
CA GLY A 109 -9.91 10.74 -10.36
C GLY A 109 -8.93 9.60 -10.65
N PHE A 110 -8.44 8.97 -9.58
CA PHE A 110 -7.42 7.93 -9.67
C PHE A 110 -7.89 6.74 -10.51
N ARG A 111 -9.20 6.45 -10.46
CA ARG A 111 -9.80 5.32 -11.15
C ARG A 111 -9.65 5.41 -12.66
N ARG A 112 -10.04 6.53 -13.29
CA ARG A 112 -9.86 6.75 -14.74
C ARG A 112 -8.42 6.53 -15.20
N ARG A 113 -7.43 7.06 -14.45
CA ARG A 113 -6.01 6.87 -14.80
C ARG A 113 -5.56 5.42 -14.63
N LEU A 114 -6.07 4.74 -13.61
CA LEU A 114 -5.82 3.32 -13.41
C LEU A 114 -6.44 2.47 -14.52
N ASP A 115 -7.63 2.85 -15.01
CA ASP A 115 -8.33 2.22 -16.13
C ASP A 115 -7.51 2.37 -17.41
N ASP A 116 -7.13 3.59 -17.77
CA ASP A 116 -6.29 3.89 -18.94
C ASP A 116 -4.97 3.12 -18.90
N TRP A 117 -4.31 3.11 -17.74
CA TRP A 117 -3.07 2.37 -17.56
C TRP A 117 -3.28 0.85 -17.65
N THR A 118 -4.40 0.33 -17.13
CA THR A 118 -4.71 -1.10 -17.16
C THR A 118 -5.05 -1.56 -18.58
N ASN A 119 -5.83 -0.77 -19.32
CA ASN A 119 -6.28 -1.05 -20.68
C ASN A 119 -5.13 -1.15 -21.69
N ARG A 120 -4.00 -0.49 -21.45
CA ARG A 120 -2.80 -0.65 -22.28
C ARG A 120 -2.23 -2.08 -22.21
N HIS A 121 -2.35 -2.78 -21.08
CA HIS A 121 -1.84 -4.15 -20.91
C HIS A 121 -2.72 -4.97 -19.93
N PRO A 122 -3.97 -5.32 -20.32
CA PRO A 122 -4.97 -5.87 -19.41
C PRO A 122 -4.54 -7.21 -18.82
N GLN A 123 -3.94 -8.07 -19.65
CA GLN A 123 -3.33 -9.35 -19.27
C GLN A 123 -2.38 -9.24 -18.07
N ARG A 124 -1.70 -8.09 -17.91
CA ARG A 124 -0.69 -7.86 -16.87
C ARG A 124 -1.18 -7.01 -15.71
N ARG A 125 -2.29 -6.28 -15.88
CA ARG A 125 -2.68 -5.18 -14.97
C ARG A 125 -4.10 -5.31 -14.41
N ALA A 126 -4.96 -6.15 -15.00
CA ALA A 126 -6.35 -6.29 -14.56
C ALA A 126 -6.51 -6.64 -13.07
N PHE A 127 -5.58 -7.43 -12.52
CA PHE A 127 -5.60 -7.77 -11.09
C PHE A 127 -5.29 -6.56 -10.18
N VAL A 128 -4.49 -5.61 -10.65
CA VAL A 128 -4.18 -4.36 -9.93
C VAL A 128 -5.42 -3.49 -9.88
N HIS A 129 -6.09 -3.31 -11.03
CA HIS A 129 -7.38 -2.63 -11.11
C HIS A 129 -8.38 -3.25 -10.13
N LYS A 130 -8.57 -4.57 -10.14
CA LYS A 130 -9.45 -5.28 -9.19
C LYS A 130 -9.05 -5.07 -7.72
N THR A 131 -7.76 -4.89 -7.44
CA THR A 131 -7.26 -4.71 -6.08
C THR A 131 -7.50 -3.27 -5.57
N LEU A 132 -7.29 -2.27 -6.41
CA LEU A 132 -7.18 -0.86 -5.98
C LEU A 132 -8.44 -0.02 -6.19
N THR A 133 -9.53 -0.57 -6.75
CA THR A 133 -10.75 0.20 -7.07
C THR A 133 -11.95 -0.06 -6.15
N GLN A 134 -11.88 -1.10 -5.31
CA GLN A 134 -12.95 -1.46 -4.38
C GLN A 134 -12.45 -1.37 -2.93
N PRO A 135 -12.56 -0.20 -2.29
CA PRO A 135 -12.10 -0.03 -0.93
C PRO A 135 -13.08 -0.61 0.10
N PHE A 136 -12.54 -1.37 1.03
CA PHE A 136 -13.20 -1.77 2.27
C PHE A 136 -12.90 -0.74 3.36
N GLU A 137 -13.93 0.00 3.79
CA GLU A 137 -13.81 0.97 4.88
C GLU A 137 -13.86 0.27 6.24
N ILE A 138 -12.86 0.49 7.09
CA ILE A 138 -12.79 -0.06 8.44
C ILE A 138 -12.56 1.09 9.43
N ARG A 139 -13.65 1.68 9.93
CA ARG A 139 -13.61 2.76 10.93
C ARG A 139 -13.59 2.19 12.34
N SER A 140 -14.27 1.06 12.52
CA SER A 140 -14.49 0.33 13.75
C SER A 140 -14.34 -1.18 13.54
N ARG A 141 -14.46 -1.96 14.61
CA ARG A 141 -14.45 -3.44 14.53
C ARG A 141 -15.70 -4.01 13.84
N ALA A 142 -16.82 -3.29 13.89
CA ALA A 142 -18.08 -3.74 13.30
C ALA A 142 -18.00 -3.76 11.75
N ASP A 143 -17.21 -2.85 11.19
CA ASP A 143 -17.04 -2.65 9.75
C ASP A 143 -16.17 -3.74 9.09
N LEU A 144 -15.59 -4.66 9.88
CA LEU A 144 -14.75 -5.71 9.35
C LEU A 144 -15.56 -6.61 8.41
N PRO A 145 -15.16 -6.74 7.13
CA PRO A 145 -15.91 -7.52 6.17
C PRO A 145 -16.03 -8.98 6.60
N ARG A 146 -17.05 -9.64 6.07
CA ARG A 146 -17.23 -11.07 6.27
C ARG A 146 -16.02 -11.81 5.72
N LEU A 147 -15.48 -12.71 6.53
CA LEU A 147 -14.31 -13.50 6.18
C LEU A 147 -14.73 -14.78 5.50
N THR A 148 -13.92 -15.22 4.54
CA THR A 148 -14.06 -16.55 3.96
C THR A 148 -13.19 -17.50 4.74
N LYS A 149 -13.74 -18.68 5.07
CA LYS A 149 -12.99 -19.77 5.67
C LYS A 149 -12.33 -20.55 4.54
N LYS A 150 -11.00 -20.65 4.57
CA LYS A 150 -10.22 -21.51 3.67
C LYS A 150 -9.39 -22.47 4.49
N GLY A 151 -9.88 -23.70 4.63
CA GLY A 151 -9.35 -24.67 5.59
C GLY A 151 -9.55 -24.19 7.04
N SER A 152 -8.47 -24.18 7.83
CA SER A 152 -8.48 -23.73 9.23
C SER A 152 -8.30 -22.20 9.40
N ARG A 153 -8.11 -21.45 8.31
CA ARG A 153 -7.80 -20.01 8.36
C ARG A 153 -8.96 -19.15 7.86
N LEU A 154 -9.24 -18.08 8.59
CA LEU A 154 -10.10 -17.00 8.12
C LEU A 154 -9.26 -16.04 7.28
N THR A 155 -9.71 -15.76 6.05
CA THR A 155 -8.99 -14.87 5.14
C THR A 155 -9.88 -13.75 4.65
N PHE A 156 -9.29 -12.56 4.55
CA PHE A 156 -9.93 -11.42 3.92
C PHE A 156 -10.01 -11.62 2.40
N PRO A 157 -11.06 -11.12 1.72
CA PRO A 157 -11.06 -11.08 0.26
C PRO A 157 -9.89 -10.22 -0.26
N PRO A 158 -9.41 -10.43 -1.49
CA PRO A 158 -8.53 -9.48 -2.15
C PRO A 158 -9.17 -8.10 -2.27
N GLY A 159 -8.36 -7.04 -2.25
CA GLY A 159 -8.80 -5.66 -2.34
C GLY A 159 -7.92 -4.70 -1.54
N ILE A 160 -8.35 -3.45 -1.48
CA ILE A 160 -7.74 -2.39 -0.68
C ILE A 160 -8.59 -2.10 0.55
N TYR A 161 -7.95 -2.02 1.71
CA TYR A 161 -8.58 -1.88 3.01
C TYR A 161 -8.18 -0.55 3.61
N ILE A 162 -9.12 0.35 3.83
CA ILE A 162 -8.87 1.66 4.42
C ILE A 162 -9.24 1.59 5.89
N CYS A 163 -8.22 1.46 6.74
CA CYS A 163 -8.37 1.14 8.14
C CYS A 163 -7.93 2.30 9.02
N ASN A 164 -8.82 2.70 9.91
CA ASN A 164 -8.48 3.55 11.05
C ASN A 164 -7.47 2.80 11.93
N TRP A 165 -6.27 3.36 12.12
CA TRP A 165 -5.22 2.72 12.91
C TRP A 165 -5.66 2.39 14.36
N ASN A 166 -6.68 3.07 14.90
CA ASN A 166 -7.19 2.83 16.25
C ASN A 166 -7.84 1.45 16.39
N VAL A 167 -8.32 0.87 15.29
CA VAL A 167 -8.86 -0.49 15.25
C VAL A 167 -7.78 -1.52 15.59
N LEU A 168 -6.53 -1.27 15.16
CA LEU A 168 -5.41 -2.19 15.40
C LEU A 168 -4.73 -1.99 16.76
N ARG A 169 -4.90 -0.85 17.43
CA ARG A 169 -4.13 -0.48 18.63
C ARG A 169 -4.41 -1.27 19.92
N ARG A 170 -5.63 -1.78 20.13
CA ARG A 170 -5.99 -2.40 21.42
C ARG A 170 -5.54 -3.86 21.48
N ASP A 171 -4.79 -4.26 22.51
CA ASP A 171 -4.53 -5.68 22.71
C ASP A 171 -5.86 -6.44 22.80
N VAL A 172 -6.05 -7.36 21.86
CA VAL A 172 -7.16 -8.30 21.85
C VAL A 172 -6.45 -9.63 21.74
N GLY A 173 -6.71 -10.49 22.72
CA GLY A 173 -6.03 -11.77 22.89
C GLY A 173 -6.09 -12.65 21.65
N ALA A 174 -5.30 -13.73 21.68
CA ALA A 174 -5.25 -14.73 20.63
C ALA A 174 -6.61 -15.44 20.52
N GLY A 175 -7.48 -14.99 19.60
CA GLY A 175 -8.78 -15.61 19.34
C GLY A 175 -9.09 -15.74 17.85
N TYR A 176 -10.21 -16.38 17.50
CA TYR A 176 -10.71 -16.52 16.13
C TYR A 176 -11.58 -15.33 15.68
N THR A 177 -11.31 -14.13 16.20
CA THR A 177 -12.11 -12.95 15.88
C THR A 177 -11.72 -12.37 14.51
N ARG A 178 -12.65 -11.62 13.88
CA ARG A 178 -12.36 -10.88 12.64
C ARG A 178 -11.16 -9.94 12.80
N LEU A 179 -10.99 -9.35 13.98
CA LEU A 179 -9.87 -8.47 14.29
C LEU A 179 -8.53 -9.24 14.40
N ALA A 180 -8.52 -10.41 15.04
CA ALA A 180 -7.34 -11.25 15.09
C ALA A 180 -6.94 -11.72 13.68
N ALA A 181 -7.92 -12.03 12.83
CA ALA A 181 -7.66 -12.31 11.42
C ALA A 181 -7.06 -11.10 10.69
N LEU A 182 -7.52 -9.87 10.96
CA LEU A 182 -6.99 -8.66 10.31
C LEU A 182 -5.50 -8.47 10.63
N ARG A 183 -5.12 -8.71 11.89
CA ARG A 183 -3.74 -8.62 12.36
C ARG A 183 -2.82 -9.70 11.80
N ARG A 184 -3.34 -10.91 11.59
CA ARG A 184 -2.60 -12.06 11.06
C ARG A 184 -2.62 -12.14 9.54
N GLN A 185 -3.41 -11.30 8.89
CA GLN A 185 -3.58 -11.31 7.44
C GLN A 185 -2.23 -11.01 6.79
N LYS A 186 -1.80 -11.89 5.87
CA LYS A 186 -0.66 -11.57 5.01
C LYS A 186 -1.04 -10.41 4.07
N TRP A 187 -0.34 -9.29 4.17
CA TRP A 187 -0.53 -8.10 3.34
C TRP A 187 0.54 -8.03 2.26
N ASN A 188 0.13 -7.72 1.04
CA ASN A 188 1.07 -7.47 -0.05
C ASN A 188 1.70 -6.08 0.09
N ILE A 189 0.88 -5.08 0.43
CA ILE A 189 1.32 -3.71 0.64
C ILE A 189 0.60 -3.17 1.87
N VAL A 190 1.35 -2.50 2.75
CA VAL A 190 0.81 -1.66 3.82
C VAL A 190 1.20 -0.22 3.52
N ILE A 191 0.21 0.67 3.38
CA ILE A 191 0.42 2.11 3.33
C ILE A 191 0.11 2.66 4.72
N VAL A 192 0.97 3.51 5.27
CA VAL A 192 0.72 4.20 6.53
C VAL A 192 0.71 5.69 6.27
N ASP A 193 -0.49 6.26 6.24
CA ASP A 193 -0.67 7.70 6.22
C ASP A 193 -0.27 8.28 7.57
N GLU A 194 0.20 9.52 7.59
CA GLU A 194 0.62 10.23 8.80
C GLU A 194 1.51 9.40 9.74
N SER A 195 2.47 8.67 9.15
CA SER A 195 3.27 7.64 9.84
C SER A 195 4.16 8.15 10.99
N HIS A 196 4.27 9.46 11.15
CA HIS A 196 4.99 10.09 12.25
C HIS A 196 4.21 10.08 13.57
N HIS A 197 2.87 9.96 13.52
CA HIS A 197 2.00 9.91 14.69
C HIS A 197 2.29 8.69 15.58
N ARG A 198 2.13 8.86 16.89
CA ARG A 198 2.33 7.80 17.89
C ARG A 198 1.39 6.62 17.63
N GLU A 199 0.16 6.90 17.23
CA GLU A 199 -0.86 5.91 16.91
C GLU A 199 -0.52 5.06 15.70
N ALA A 200 -0.01 5.70 14.64
CA ALA A 200 0.49 5.03 13.45
C ALA A 200 1.61 4.06 13.80
N LYS A 201 2.59 4.52 14.59
CA LYS A 201 3.71 3.71 15.07
C LYS A 201 3.25 2.51 15.90
N ALA A 202 2.25 2.67 16.77
CA ALA A 202 1.69 1.57 17.55
C ALA A 202 0.97 0.53 16.67
N ALA A 203 0.24 0.98 15.64
CA ALA A 203 -0.40 0.09 14.68
C ALA A 203 0.63 -0.67 13.82
N ILE A 204 1.71 0.01 13.39
CA ILE A 204 2.84 -0.65 12.72
C ILE A 204 3.41 -1.76 13.60
N LYS A 205 3.80 -1.46 14.85
CA LYS A 205 4.33 -2.47 15.78
C LYS A 205 3.40 -3.68 15.96
N THR A 206 2.09 -3.46 15.95
CA THR A 206 1.09 -4.53 16.00
C THR A 206 1.17 -5.41 14.73
N LEU A 207 1.24 -4.81 13.54
CA LEU A 207 1.41 -5.55 12.30
C LEU A 207 2.75 -6.29 12.26
N GLU A 208 3.85 -5.67 12.69
CA GLU A 208 5.17 -6.32 12.73
C GLU A 208 5.17 -7.56 13.63
N ARG A 209 4.41 -7.54 14.72
CA ARG A 209 4.30 -8.66 15.66
C ARG A 209 3.46 -9.81 15.12
N TYR A 210 2.34 -9.53 14.45
CA TYR A 210 1.32 -10.54 14.15
C TYR A 210 1.15 -10.87 12.67
N SER A 211 1.62 -9.99 11.78
CA SER A 211 1.38 -10.07 10.34
C SER A 211 2.63 -10.50 9.57
N THR A 212 2.44 -10.92 8.32
CA THR A 212 3.48 -10.87 7.31
C THR A 212 3.15 -9.75 6.33
N VAL A 213 4.07 -8.79 6.17
CA VAL A 213 3.93 -7.67 5.24
C VAL A 213 5.01 -7.79 4.17
N GLU A 214 4.63 -7.86 2.90
CA GLU A 214 5.61 -7.97 1.81
C GLU A 214 6.29 -6.62 1.50
N GLN A 215 5.54 -5.52 1.57
CA GLN A 215 6.01 -4.16 1.27
C GLN A 215 5.32 -3.14 2.19
N MET A 216 6.04 -2.10 2.63
CA MET A 216 5.44 -1.02 3.41
C MET A 216 5.79 0.37 2.83
N ILE A 217 4.78 1.20 2.65
CA ILE A 217 4.87 2.60 2.21
C ILE A 217 4.53 3.49 3.39
N LEU A 218 5.44 4.38 3.78
CA LEU A 218 5.24 5.34 4.86
C LEU A 218 5.04 6.73 4.25
N LEU A 219 3.88 7.34 4.50
CA LEU A 219 3.62 8.71 4.11
C LEU A 219 3.97 9.63 5.28
N ARG A 220 4.77 10.66 5.00
CA ARG A 220 5.12 11.69 5.98
C ARG A 220 4.93 13.06 5.37
N VAL A 221 4.34 13.96 6.16
CA VAL A 221 4.45 15.40 5.92
C VAL A 221 5.74 15.86 6.59
N ARG A 222 6.55 16.62 5.86
CA ARG A 222 7.71 17.29 6.46
C ARG A 222 7.19 18.36 7.41
N SER A 223 7.42 18.24 8.71
CA SER A 223 7.14 19.33 9.64
C SER A 223 8.06 20.49 9.30
N ARG A 224 7.51 21.65 8.96
CA ARG A 224 8.28 22.90 8.94
C ARG A 224 8.65 23.23 10.38
N ASN A 225 9.78 22.72 10.85
CA ASN A 225 10.50 23.26 12.00
C ASN A 225 12.00 23.02 11.75
N MET A 226 12.64 24.14 11.37
CA MET A 226 14.04 24.55 11.50
C MET A 226 15.16 23.61 11.01
N ALA A 227 15.76 24.04 9.89
CA ALA A 227 17.19 24.36 9.87
C ALA A 227 17.34 25.63 9.03
N THR A 228 17.84 26.71 9.63
CA THR A 228 18.36 27.84 8.84
C THR A 228 19.54 27.36 8.00
N PRO A 229 19.80 27.95 6.81
CA PRO A 229 20.88 27.52 5.90
C PRO A 229 22.28 27.40 6.55
N ALA A 230 22.49 28.02 7.71
CA ALA A 230 23.73 27.95 8.48
C ALA A 230 24.08 26.54 9.03
N GLU A 231 23.11 25.64 9.21
CA GLU A 231 23.37 24.29 9.78
C GLU A 231 23.72 23.24 8.71
N MET A 232 23.73 23.59 7.42
CA MET A 232 24.08 22.67 6.32
C MET A 232 25.55 22.77 5.87
N LEU A 233 26.37 23.60 6.53
CA LEU A 233 27.80 23.77 6.21
C LEU A 233 28.73 23.51 7.40
N ALA A 234 28.28 22.75 8.40
CA ALA A 234 29.13 22.22 9.47
C ALA A 234 29.19 20.68 9.42
#